data_AF-A0A7X2IL04-F1
#
_entry.id   AF-A0A7X2IL04-F1
#
_cell.length_a   1.000
_cell.length_b   1.000
_cell.length_c   1.000
_cell.angle_alpha   90.00
_cell.angle_beta   90.00
_cell.angle_gamma   90.00
#
_symmetry.space_group_name_H-M   'P 1'
#
loop_
_entity.id
_entity.type
_entity.pdbx_description
1 polymer ?
#
loop_
_entity_poly.entity_id
_entity_poly.type
_entity_poly.pdbx_seq_one_letter_code
_entity_poly.pdbx_strand_id
1 'polypeptide(L)'
;MPVTVEPAVSTLGPEPREDIAGSPVSAPAVAAPAQKRARTPSRERTIGTRVTGQPAFVLHSYPYKETSLIVDMLTRDYGRVALIAKGAKRPHSQLRGVLQTFQPLSASWTGKNELRTLTDAEWVGGMLPLEKTALLCGFYLNELLVKLLARDDAHPALFNHYVSTLNQLAHQEPAPIVLRKFERALLKETGVAADLTHCTGTRQKVKAGQVYVVDPERGPRPEQAADTWPRVNGKTLLDMEREDYQDTATQAQSKQLMRFLLAHHLGGAPLNTRQILIDLSQL
;
A
#
# COMPACT_ATOMS: atom_id res chain seq x y z
N MET A 1 -4.14 -12.48 -73.42
CA MET A 1 -5.40 -12.44 -74.19
C MET A 1 -6.25 -13.64 -73.78
N PRO A 2 -7.58 -13.48 -73.71
CA PRO A 2 -8.44 -14.11 -72.70
C PRO A 2 -9.26 -15.26 -73.27
N VAL A 3 -9.79 -16.15 -72.42
CA VAL A 3 -11.17 -16.67 -72.58
C VAL A 3 -11.73 -17.00 -71.19
N THR A 4 -12.75 -16.25 -70.80
CA THR A 4 -13.70 -16.53 -69.71
C THR A 4 -14.87 -17.30 -70.31
N VAL A 5 -15.31 -18.42 -69.72
CA VAL A 5 -16.70 -18.90 -69.85
C VAL A 5 -17.09 -19.73 -68.61
N GLU A 6 -17.97 -19.18 -67.76
CA GLU A 6 -19.04 -19.93 -67.09
C GLU A 6 -20.29 -19.85 -67.97
N PRO A 7 -21.23 -20.81 -67.90
CA PRO A 7 -22.44 -20.57 -67.11
C PRO A 7 -23.09 -21.81 -66.45
N ALA A 8 -24.03 -21.47 -65.57
CA ALA A 8 -24.89 -22.26 -64.69
C ALA A 8 -25.79 -23.34 -65.34
N VAL A 9 -26.35 -24.24 -64.52
CA VAL A 9 -27.81 -24.47 -64.39
C VAL A 9 -28.14 -25.30 -63.12
N SER A 10 -29.20 -24.82 -62.46
CA SER A 10 -29.96 -25.31 -61.31
C SER A 10 -30.66 -26.67 -61.53
N THR A 11 -30.86 -27.47 -60.47
CA THR A 11 -32.12 -28.23 -60.27
C THR A 11 -32.39 -28.49 -58.78
N LEU A 12 -33.65 -28.27 -58.40
CA LEU A 12 -34.24 -28.42 -57.08
C LEU A 12 -34.68 -29.86 -56.77
N GLY A 13 -34.48 -30.25 -55.49
CA GLY A 13 -35.39 -31.07 -54.66
C GLY A 13 -35.40 -32.59 -54.87
N PRO A 14 -35.96 -33.39 -53.92
CA PRO A 14 -36.72 -33.00 -52.73
C PRO A 14 -36.25 -33.62 -51.39
N GLU A 15 -36.60 -33.01 -50.26
CA GLU A 15 -36.73 -33.73 -48.96
C GLU A 15 -37.99 -34.63 -48.99
N PRO A 16 -38.03 -35.74 -48.21
CA PRO A 16 -38.76 -35.64 -46.93
C PRO A 16 -38.33 -36.61 -45.79
N ARG A 17 -38.71 -36.17 -44.57
CA ARG A 17 -39.24 -36.93 -43.40
C ARG A 17 -38.29 -37.57 -42.37
N GLU A 18 -38.21 -36.86 -41.25
CA GLU A 18 -38.55 -37.27 -39.87
C GLU A 18 -38.46 -38.76 -39.52
N ASP A 19 -37.53 -39.09 -38.63
CA ASP A 19 -37.75 -40.11 -37.61
C ASP A 19 -37.34 -39.55 -36.23
N ILE A 20 -38.35 -39.52 -35.35
CA ILE A 20 -38.32 -39.06 -33.97
C ILE A 20 -38.06 -40.29 -33.11
N ALA A 21 -36.93 -40.35 -32.40
CA ALA A 21 -36.74 -41.35 -31.35
C ALA A 21 -35.86 -40.84 -30.20
N GLY A 22 -36.54 -40.56 -29.09
CA GLY A 22 -36.11 -41.02 -27.76
C GLY A 22 -34.94 -40.30 -27.09
N SER A 23 -35.26 -39.24 -26.35
CA SER A 23 -34.40 -38.69 -25.28
C SER A 23 -34.09 -39.74 -24.21
N PRO A 24 -32.82 -39.92 -23.79
CA PRO A 24 -32.53 -40.52 -22.48
C PRO A 24 -32.65 -39.45 -21.40
N VAL A 25 -33.55 -39.73 -20.45
CA VAL A 25 -33.78 -38.99 -19.21
C VAL A 25 -32.48 -38.92 -18.41
N SER A 26 -31.97 -37.71 -18.19
CA SER A 26 -30.82 -37.46 -17.33
C SER A 26 -31.22 -37.61 -15.86
N ALA A 27 -30.41 -38.39 -15.12
CA ALA A 27 -30.51 -38.56 -13.69
C ALA A 27 -30.33 -37.22 -12.95
N PRO A 28 -30.96 -37.01 -11.78
CA PRO A 28 -30.84 -35.76 -11.05
C PRO A 28 -29.43 -35.65 -10.46
N ALA A 29 -28.70 -34.62 -10.89
CA ALA A 29 -27.42 -34.26 -10.30
C ALA A 29 -27.65 -33.83 -8.84
N VAL A 30 -26.99 -34.54 -7.93
CA VAL A 30 -26.97 -34.27 -6.50
C VAL A 30 -26.38 -32.87 -6.27
N ALA A 31 -27.17 -31.97 -5.69
CA ALA A 31 -26.76 -30.63 -5.35
C ALA A 31 -25.63 -30.66 -4.31
N ALA A 32 -24.45 -30.16 -4.69
CA ALA A 32 -23.34 -29.92 -3.79
C ALA A 32 -23.72 -28.86 -2.74
N PRO A 33 -23.27 -28.97 -1.48
CA PRO A 33 -23.62 -28.03 -0.43
C PRO A 33 -23.05 -26.64 -0.76
N ALA A 34 -23.94 -25.65 -0.74
CA ALA A 34 -23.59 -24.24 -0.91
C ALA A 34 -22.54 -23.82 0.13
N GLN A 35 -21.31 -23.60 -0.32
CA GLN A 35 -20.27 -22.98 0.48
C GLN A 35 -20.75 -21.58 0.90
N LYS A 36 -20.89 -21.37 2.21
CA LYS A 36 -21.17 -20.06 2.81
C LYS A 36 -20.08 -19.09 2.36
N ARG A 37 -20.40 -18.26 1.37
CA ARG A 37 -19.59 -17.08 1.03
C ARG A 37 -19.42 -16.26 2.30
N ALA A 38 -18.18 -16.07 2.72
CA ALA A 38 -17.84 -15.17 3.82
C ALA A 38 -18.38 -13.77 3.47
N ARG A 39 -19.31 -13.28 4.29
CA ARG A 39 -19.87 -11.93 4.17
C ARG A 39 -18.75 -10.93 4.39
N THR A 40 -18.54 -10.03 3.43
CA THR A 40 -17.82 -8.77 3.63
C THR A 40 -18.43 -8.06 4.84
N PRO A 41 -17.67 -7.62 5.85
CA PRO A 41 -18.25 -6.92 6.99
C PRO A 41 -18.86 -5.62 6.47
N SER A 42 -20.18 -5.58 6.48
CA SER A 42 -21.02 -4.43 6.18
C SER A 42 -20.70 -3.31 7.16
N ARG A 43 -20.59 -2.08 6.65
CA ARG A 43 -20.54 -0.82 7.42
C ARG A 43 -21.63 -0.82 8.50
N GLU A 44 -21.26 -1.22 9.71
CA GLU A 44 -22.14 -1.16 10.86
C GLU A 44 -21.86 0.16 11.58
N ARG A 45 -22.79 1.12 11.46
CA ARG A 45 -22.77 2.35 12.25
C ARG A 45 -22.93 1.96 13.74
N THR A 46 -21.84 1.85 14.49
CA THR A 46 -21.91 1.34 15.86
C THR A 46 -22.07 2.44 16.90
N ILE A 47 -23.16 2.34 17.66
CA ILE A 47 -23.36 3.10 18.90
C ILE A 47 -22.42 2.53 19.98
N GLY A 48 -21.33 3.26 20.25
CA GLY A 48 -20.44 3.09 21.40
C GLY A 48 -19.28 2.17 21.10
N THR A 49 -18.48 2.49 20.07
CA THR A 49 -17.40 1.64 19.55
C THR A 49 -16.33 1.36 20.61
N ARG A 50 -16.46 0.19 21.24
CA ARG A 50 -15.35 -0.51 21.88
C ARG A 50 -14.68 -1.36 20.82
N VAL A 51 -13.37 -1.21 20.71
CA VAL A 51 -12.52 -1.98 19.80
C VAL A 51 -11.51 -2.73 20.67
N THR A 52 -11.31 -4.02 20.39
CA THR A 52 -10.45 -4.89 21.18
C THR A 52 -9.42 -5.60 20.32
N GLY A 53 -8.20 -5.73 20.86
CA GLY A 53 -7.16 -6.62 20.32
C GLY A 53 -6.72 -6.32 18.90
N GLN A 54 -6.67 -5.05 18.50
CA GLN A 54 -6.31 -4.68 17.14
C GLN A 54 -4.79 -4.67 16.93
N PRO A 55 -4.28 -5.31 15.87
CA PRO A 55 -2.89 -5.18 15.47
C PRO A 55 -2.55 -3.71 15.20
N ALA A 56 -1.54 -3.21 15.91
CA ALA A 56 -1.19 -1.81 15.87
C ALA A 56 0.30 -1.54 16.07
N PHE A 57 0.75 -0.37 15.64
CA PHE A 57 2.07 0.19 15.92
C PHE A 57 1.93 1.62 16.38
N VAL A 58 2.74 2.03 17.35
CA VAL A 58 2.88 3.45 17.70
C VAL A 58 3.66 4.16 16.58
N LEU A 59 3.04 5.17 15.97
CA LEU A 59 3.71 6.06 15.02
C LEU A 59 4.42 7.19 15.74
N HIS A 60 3.73 7.81 16.70
CA HIS A 60 4.23 8.93 17.49
C HIS A 60 3.49 9.02 18.82
N SER A 61 4.15 9.54 19.85
CA SER A 61 3.54 9.80 21.15
C SER A 61 4.05 11.10 21.74
N TYR A 62 3.19 11.87 22.39
CA TYR A 62 3.58 13.10 23.07
C TYR A 62 2.89 13.25 24.43
N PRO A 63 3.54 13.92 25.41
CA PRO A 63 2.95 14.18 26.71
C PRO A 63 1.60 14.90 26.62
N TYR A 64 0.61 14.41 27.37
CA TYR A 64 -0.70 15.04 27.48
C TYR A 64 -1.15 15.08 28.94
N LYS A 65 -1.31 16.29 29.47
CA LYS A 65 -1.51 16.50 30.92
C LYS A 65 -0.36 15.90 31.74
N GLU A 66 -0.52 15.91 33.06
CA GLU A 66 0.53 15.48 33.99
C GLU A 66 0.88 13.99 33.82
N THR A 67 -0.13 13.12 33.72
CA THR A 67 0.06 11.66 33.80
C THR A 67 -0.27 10.89 32.53
N SER A 68 -0.72 11.54 31.44
CA SER A 68 -1.21 10.86 30.23
C SER A 68 -0.33 11.12 29.01
N LEU A 69 -0.53 10.33 27.96
CA LEU A 69 0.05 10.54 26.64
C LEU A 69 -1.08 10.63 25.60
N ILE A 70 -0.87 11.39 24.53
CA ILE A 70 -1.57 11.14 23.28
C ILE A 70 -0.65 10.30 22.40
N VAL A 71 -1.22 9.26 21.80
CA VAL A 71 -0.53 8.28 20.95
C VAL A 71 -1.24 8.26 19.60
N ASP A 72 -0.48 8.50 18.54
CA ASP A 72 -0.92 8.27 17.17
C ASP A 72 -0.50 6.85 16.78
N MET A 73 -1.47 6.01 16.43
CA MET A 73 -1.25 4.59 16.13
C MET A 73 -1.70 4.26 14.72
N LEU A 74 -0.87 3.51 14.00
CA LEU A 74 -1.31 2.81 12.80
C LEU A 74 -1.95 1.49 13.24
N THR A 75 -3.20 1.26 12.85
CA THR A 75 -3.94 0.02 13.13
C THR A 75 -4.34 -0.64 11.81
N ARG A 76 -4.43 -1.97 11.80
CA ARG A 76 -4.72 -2.71 10.57
C ARG A 76 -6.09 -2.37 9.99
N ASP A 77 -7.12 -2.46 10.82
CA ASP A 77 -8.51 -2.43 10.36
C ASP A 77 -9.20 -1.08 10.58
N TYR A 78 -8.57 -0.15 11.30
CA TYR A 78 -9.11 1.19 11.59
C TYR A 78 -8.20 2.32 11.12
N GLY A 79 -7.10 2.01 10.42
CA GLY A 79 -6.19 3.01 9.89
C GLY A 79 -5.43 3.75 10.97
N ARG A 80 -5.13 5.02 10.72
CA ARG A 80 -4.45 5.89 11.66
C ARG A 80 -5.43 6.45 12.70
N VAL A 81 -5.20 6.16 13.98
CA VAL A 81 -6.09 6.56 15.09
C VAL A 81 -5.32 7.30 16.18
N ALA A 82 -5.92 8.37 16.72
CA ALA A 82 -5.37 9.11 17.84
C ALA A 82 -6.03 8.66 19.16
N LEU A 83 -5.21 8.26 20.13
CA LEU A 83 -5.67 7.71 21.41
C LEU A 83 -5.04 8.45 22.60
N ILE A 84 -5.83 8.68 23.65
CA ILE A 84 -5.33 9.09 24.97
C ILE A 84 -5.01 7.85 25.78
N ALA A 85 -3.76 7.70 26.17
CA ALA A 85 -3.30 6.71 27.14
C ALA A 85 -3.30 7.35 28.54
N LYS A 86 -4.43 7.20 29.26
CA LYS A 86 -4.62 7.83 30.58
C LYS A 86 -3.70 7.18 31.61
N GLY A 87 -2.97 7.99 32.37
CA GLY A 87 -2.08 7.48 33.42
C GLY A 87 -0.83 6.77 32.91
N ALA A 88 -0.57 6.75 31.60
CA ALA A 88 0.57 6.05 30.98
C ALA A 88 1.95 6.47 31.52
N LYS A 89 2.07 7.67 32.11
CA LYS A 89 3.33 8.16 32.69
C LYS A 89 3.55 7.70 34.14
N ARG A 90 2.54 7.12 34.81
CA ARG A 90 2.64 6.68 36.21
C ARG A 90 3.63 5.51 36.34
N PRO A 91 4.40 5.42 37.44
CA PRO A 91 5.43 4.38 37.61
C PRO A 91 4.93 2.94 37.42
N HIS A 92 3.72 2.63 37.90
CA HIS A 92 3.12 1.29 37.84
C HIS A 92 2.09 1.11 36.71
N SER A 93 2.08 2.00 35.71
CA SER A 93 1.17 1.88 34.58
C SER A 93 1.62 0.77 33.64
N GLN A 94 0.72 -0.17 33.34
CA GLN A 94 0.94 -1.23 32.34
C GLN A 94 1.26 -0.65 30.94
N LEU A 95 0.70 0.52 30.62
CA LEU A 95 0.93 1.20 29.34
C LEU A 95 2.32 1.87 29.24
N ARG A 96 3.06 2.06 30.34
CA ARG A 96 4.30 2.87 30.35
C ARG A 96 5.42 2.23 29.55
N GLY A 97 5.57 0.91 29.67
CA GLY A 97 6.59 0.14 28.96
C GLY A 97 6.19 -0.22 27.54
N VAL A 98 4.88 -0.37 27.29
CA VAL A 98 4.39 -0.97 26.06
C VAL A 98 4.33 -0.01 24.87
N LEU A 99 4.12 1.28 25.10
CA LEU A 99 3.88 2.28 24.05
C LEU A 99 5.17 2.77 23.36
N GLN A 100 5.98 1.83 22.89
CA GLN A 100 7.20 2.10 22.12
C GLN A 100 6.93 2.03 20.62
N THR A 101 7.63 2.87 19.85
CA THR A 101 7.60 2.81 18.38
C THR A 101 8.24 1.53 17.86
N PHE A 102 7.80 1.08 16.68
CA PHE A 102 8.33 -0.10 15.98
C PHE A 102 8.12 -1.45 16.67
N GLN A 103 7.37 -1.49 17.77
CA GLN A 103 6.95 -2.74 18.41
C GLN A 103 5.53 -3.11 17.99
N PRO A 104 5.26 -4.38 17.64
CA PRO A 104 3.92 -4.85 17.31
C PRO A 104 3.06 -4.94 18.57
N LEU A 105 1.90 -4.29 18.53
CA LEU A 105 0.96 -4.20 19.64
C LEU A 105 -0.38 -4.84 19.31
N SER A 106 -1.02 -5.37 20.34
CA SER A 106 -2.46 -5.63 20.38
C SER A 106 -3.09 -4.49 21.17
N ALA A 107 -3.86 -3.62 20.51
CA ALA A 107 -4.41 -2.41 21.11
C ALA A 107 -5.93 -2.46 21.22
N SER A 108 -6.47 -2.02 22.35
CA SER A 108 -7.91 -1.89 22.59
C SER A 108 -8.25 -0.46 23.00
N TRP A 109 -9.35 0.07 22.49
CA TRP A 109 -9.80 1.43 22.81
C TRP A 109 -11.32 1.57 22.83
N THR A 110 -11.78 2.69 23.38
CA THR A 110 -13.19 3.05 23.42
C THR A 110 -13.38 4.51 23.03
N GLY A 111 -14.53 4.81 22.41
CA GLY A 111 -14.95 6.17 22.09
C GLY A 111 -15.36 6.34 20.64
N LYS A 112 -16.11 7.41 20.38
CA LYS A 112 -16.61 7.79 19.05
C LYS A 112 -15.95 9.04 18.48
N ASN A 113 -15.22 9.78 19.31
CA ASN A 113 -14.59 11.03 18.92
C ASN A 113 -13.30 10.75 18.13
N GLU A 114 -12.75 11.77 17.48
CA GLU A 114 -11.45 11.69 16.78
C GLU A 114 -10.31 11.31 17.74
N LEU A 115 -10.40 11.72 19.00
CA LEU A 115 -9.49 11.34 20.06
C LEU A 115 -10.18 10.36 21.02
N ARG A 116 -9.80 9.09 20.95
CA ARG A 116 -10.41 7.97 21.71
C ARG A 116 -9.57 7.66 22.95
N THR A 117 -10.08 6.83 23.86
CA THR A 117 -9.32 6.41 25.05
C THR A 117 -8.74 5.02 24.82
N LEU A 118 -7.40 4.92 24.86
CA LEU A 118 -6.71 3.62 24.91
C LEU A 118 -7.04 2.95 26.23
N THR A 119 -7.64 1.77 26.16
CA THR A 119 -8.04 0.99 27.35
C THR A 119 -7.05 -0.11 27.67
N ASP A 120 -6.37 -0.65 26.66
CA ASP A 120 -5.41 -1.73 26.82
C ASP A 120 -4.41 -1.76 25.67
N ALA A 121 -3.17 -2.18 25.95
CA ALA A 121 -2.14 -2.40 24.95
C ALA A 121 -1.17 -3.47 25.44
N GLU A 122 -0.92 -4.47 24.59
CA GLU A 122 -0.02 -5.58 24.90
C GLU A 122 1.01 -5.77 23.78
N TRP A 123 2.23 -6.16 24.17
CA TRP A 123 3.27 -6.57 23.23
C TRP A 123 2.94 -7.94 22.64
N VAL A 124 2.86 -7.99 21.31
CA VAL A 124 2.68 -9.27 20.58
C VAL A 124 4.02 -10.00 20.44
N GLY A 125 5.13 -9.25 20.41
CA GLY A 125 6.47 -9.80 20.17
C GLY A 125 6.71 -10.21 18.72
N GLY A 126 7.82 -10.91 18.49
CA GLY A 126 8.16 -11.48 17.17
C GLY A 126 8.84 -10.51 16.18
N MET A 127 9.22 -9.30 16.61
CA MET A 127 9.98 -8.36 15.79
C MET A 127 11.29 -7.97 16.49
N LEU A 128 12.40 -8.02 15.75
CA LEU A 128 13.69 -7.53 16.24
C LEU A 128 13.66 -5.99 16.35
N PRO A 129 14.34 -5.40 17.35
CA PRO A 129 14.42 -3.95 17.47
C PRO A 129 15.18 -3.34 16.29
N LEU A 130 14.78 -2.13 15.88
CA LEU A 130 15.54 -1.36 14.90
C LEU A 130 16.73 -0.67 15.57
N GLU A 131 17.89 -0.73 14.92
CA GLU A 131 19.13 -0.14 15.41
C GLU A 131 19.79 0.78 14.38
N LYS A 132 20.61 1.73 14.86
CA LYS A 132 21.48 2.58 14.03
C LYS A 132 20.68 3.26 12.89
N THR A 133 21.13 3.11 11.65
CA THR A 133 20.49 3.69 10.47
C THR A 133 19.07 3.14 10.24
N ALA A 134 18.81 1.87 10.57
CA ALA A 134 17.48 1.28 10.42
C ALA A 134 16.44 2.00 11.30
N LEU A 135 16.85 2.46 12.49
CA LEU A 135 15.99 3.25 13.37
C LEU A 135 15.57 4.58 12.71
N LEU A 136 16.51 5.27 12.06
CA LEU A 136 16.22 6.50 11.32
C LEU A 136 15.30 6.24 10.12
N CYS A 137 15.50 5.11 9.42
CA CYS A 137 14.59 4.65 8.38
C CYS A 137 13.18 4.39 8.93
N GLY A 138 13.05 3.77 10.10
CA GLY A 138 11.76 3.57 10.78
C GLY A 138 11.04 4.89 11.04
N PHE A 139 11.74 5.89 11.58
CA PHE A 139 11.15 7.21 11.83
C PHE A 139 10.71 7.90 10.53
N TYR A 140 11.46 7.74 9.45
CA TYR A 140 11.10 8.26 8.14
C TYR A 140 9.76 7.66 7.66
N LEU A 141 9.58 6.34 7.82
CA LEU A 141 8.32 5.66 7.48
C LEU A 141 7.15 6.19 8.32
N ASN A 142 7.34 6.35 9.64
CA ASN A 142 6.31 6.89 10.53
C ASN A 142 5.91 8.31 10.12
N GLU A 143 6.88 9.14 9.79
CA GLU A 143 6.63 10.52 9.37
C GLU A 143 5.83 10.58 8.07
N LEU A 144 6.15 9.73 7.09
CA LEU A 144 5.36 9.61 5.86
C LEU A 144 3.92 9.22 6.15
N LEU A 145 3.71 8.20 7.00
CA LEU A 145 2.36 7.73 7.36
C LEU A 145 1.56 8.83 8.07
N VAL A 146 2.17 9.56 9.00
CA VAL A 146 1.52 10.66 9.72
C VAL A 146 1.09 11.80 8.79
N LYS A 147 1.87 12.05 7.72
CA LYS A 147 1.63 13.15 6.78
C LYS A 147 0.69 12.79 5.64
N LEU A 148 0.76 11.55 5.16
CA LEU A 148 0.06 11.13 3.94
C LEU A 148 -1.21 10.31 4.20
N LEU A 149 -1.39 9.72 5.39
CA LEU A 149 -2.62 9.00 5.71
C LEU A 149 -3.67 9.90 6.37
N ALA A 150 -4.89 9.80 5.87
CA ALA A 150 -6.07 10.29 6.57
C ALA A 150 -6.25 9.51 7.90
N ARG A 151 -6.91 10.15 8.87
CA ARG A 151 -7.32 9.46 10.10
C ARG A 151 -8.53 8.59 9.83
N ASP A 152 -8.63 7.48 10.56
CA ASP A 152 -9.76 6.55 10.50
C ASP A 152 -10.02 5.95 9.10
N ASP A 153 -9.00 5.96 8.21
CA ASP A 153 -9.03 5.33 6.90
C ASP A 153 -8.11 4.11 6.87
N ALA A 154 -8.70 2.93 6.68
CA ALA A 154 -8.01 1.67 6.84
C ALA A 154 -7.32 1.22 5.55
N HIS A 155 -6.01 0.94 5.65
CA HIS A 155 -5.21 0.38 4.56
C HIS A 155 -4.54 -0.93 5.03
N PRO A 156 -5.26 -2.07 5.10
CA PRO A 156 -4.71 -3.33 5.63
C PRO A 156 -3.50 -3.85 4.85
N ALA A 157 -3.46 -3.65 3.53
CA ALA A 157 -2.31 -4.03 2.70
C ALA A 157 -1.09 -3.16 3.03
N LEU A 158 -1.26 -1.84 3.15
CA LEU A 158 -0.19 -0.94 3.60
C LEU A 158 0.31 -1.28 5.01
N PHE A 159 -0.58 -1.65 5.93
CA PHE A 159 -0.19 -2.14 7.26
C PHE A 159 0.74 -3.35 7.15
N ASN A 160 0.41 -4.33 6.30
CA ASN A 160 1.26 -5.51 6.09
C ASN A 160 2.59 -5.14 5.41
N HIS A 161 2.59 -4.19 4.47
CA HIS A 161 3.83 -3.64 3.92
C HIS A 161 4.69 -2.99 5.01
N TYR A 162 4.10 -2.18 5.90
CA TYR A 162 4.81 -1.57 7.02
C TYR A 162 5.47 -2.62 7.93
N VAL A 163 4.73 -3.66 8.31
CA VAL A 163 5.26 -4.80 9.10
C VAL A 163 6.45 -5.45 8.39
N SER A 164 6.29 -5.76 7.10
CA SER A 164 7.34 -6.39 6.29
C SER A 164 8.58 -5.50 6.18
N THR A 165 8.39 -4.19 5.98
CA THR A 165 9.46 -3.20 5.89
C THR A 165 10.23 -3.08 7.20
N LEU A 166 9.55 -2.99 8.34
CA LEU A 166 10.22 -2.99 9.64
C LEU A 166 11.02 -4.27 9.87
N ASN A 167 10.46 -5.44 9.53
CA ASN A 167 11.15 -6.71 9.69
C ASN A 167 12.40 -6.81 8.81
N GLN A 168 12.32 -6.39 7.54
CA GLN A 168 13.47 -6.34 6.63
C GLN A 168 14.56 -5.40 7.14
N LEU A 169 14.19 -4.20 7.60
CA LEU A 169 15.14 -3.25 8.20
C LEU A 169 15.82 -3.80 9.45
N ALA A 170 15.08 -4.51 10.31
CA ALA A 170 15.63 -5.13 11.51
C ALA A 170 16.62 -6.26 11.19
N HIS A 171 16.42 -6.95 10.06
CA HIS A 171 17.33 -7.98 9.54
C HIS A 171 18.42 -7.41 8.62
N GLN A 172 18.62 -6.09 8.61
CA GLN A 172 19.70 -5.41 7.88
C GLN A 172 19.63 -5.57 6.36
N GLU A 173 18.43 -5.80 5.81
CA GLU A 173 18.22 -5.75 4.37
C GLU A 173 18.55 -4.34 3.82
N PRO A 174 18.98 -4.22 2.55
CA PRO A 174 19.41 -2.94 2.00
C PRO A 174 18.32 -1.86 2.07
N ALA A 175 18.49 -0.91 2.99
CA ALA A 175 17.52 0.16 3.23
C ALA A 175 17.07 0.92 1.95
N PRO A 176 17.95 1.23 0.96
CA PRO A 176 17.51 1.86 -0.28
C PRO A 176 16.38 1.10 -0.99
N ILE A 177 16.48 -0.24 -1.04
CA ILE A 177 15.50 -1.13 -1.68
C ILE A 177 14.23 -1.22 -0.83
N VAL A 178 14.39 -1.53 0.46
CA VAL A 178 13.29 -1.73 1.40
C VAL A 178 12.39 -0.50 1.49
N LEU A 179 13.00 0.70 1.53
CA LEU A 179 12.28 1.97 1.53
C LEU A 179 11.54 2.22 0.21
N ARG A 180 12.13 1.92 -0.95
CA ARG A 180 11.45 2.14 -2.25
C ARG A 180 10.20 1.27 -2.37
N LYS A 181 10.26 0.00 -1.93
CA LYS A 181 9.10 -0.89 -1.92
C LYS A 181 7.97 -0.32 -1.07
N PHE A 182 8.30 0.14 0.14
CA PHE A 182 7.30 0.73 1.03
C PHE A 182 6.67 2.00 0.46
N GLU A 183 7.47 2.94 -0.01
CA GLU A 183 6.95 4.21 -0.51
C GLU A 183 6.06 4.02 -1.75
N ARG A 184 6.42 3.08 -2.64
CA ARG A 184 5.56 2.75 -3.78
C ARG A 184 4.24 2.14 -3.32
N ALA A 185 4.29 1.22 -2.35
CA ALA A 185 3.09 0.67 -1.72
C ALA A 185 2.25 1.77 -1.06
N LEU A 186 2.87 2.73 -0.37
CA LEU A 186 2.19 3.87 0.24
C LEU A 186 1.42 4.68 -0.81
N LEU A 187 2.07 5.12 -1.88
CA LEU A 187 1.39 5.90 -2.93
C LEU A 187 0.27 5.09 -3.61
N LYS A 188 0.47 3.79 -3.80
CA LYS A 188 -0.52 2.89 -4.42
C LYS A 188 -1.75 2.71 -3.54
N GLU A 189 -1.55 2.45 -2.25
CA GLU A 189 -2.62 2.21 -1.29
C GLU A 189 -3.39 3.49 -0.92
N THR A 190 -2.77 4.67 -1.02
CA THR A 190 -3.46 5.96 -0.90
C THR A 190 -4.13 6.42 -2.19
N GLY A 191 -4.03 5.64 -3.28
CA GLY A 191 -4.71 5.90 -4.53
C GLY A 191 -4.12 7.04 -5.38
N VAL A 192 -2.90 7.48 -5.06
CA VAL A 192 -2.21 8.57 -5.79
C VAL A 192 -1.07 8.08 -6.69
N ALA A 193 -0.74 6.79 -6.67
CA ALA A 193 0.24 6.24 -7.59
C ALA A 193 -0.35 6.11 -9.01
N ALA A 194 0.38 6.63 -9.99
CA ALA A 194 0.09 6.38 -11.39
C ALA A 194 0.58 5.00 -11.85
N ASP A 195 -0.02 4.48 -12.92
CA ASP A 195 0.45 3.26 -13.60
C ASP A 195 1.82 3.52 -14.26
N LEU A 196 2.87 2.87 -13.75
CA LEU A 196 4.22 3.01 -14.27
C LEU A 196 4.49 2.17 -15.54
N THR A 197 3.51 1.37 -15.98
CA THR A 197 3.65 0.45 -17.11
C THR A 197 3.10 0.98 -18.42
N HIS A 198 2.27 2.04 -18.40
CA HIS A 198 1.69 2.65 -19.58
C HIS A 198 1.87 4.16 -19.61
N CYS A 199 2.14 4.71 -20.79
CA CYS A 199 2.29 6.14 -20.98
C CYS A 199 0.93 6.85 -20.90
N THR A 200 0.85 7.93 -20.13
CA THR A 200 -0.41 8.66 -19.89
C THR A 200 -1.10 9.11 -21.18
N GLY A 201 -0.36 9.71 -22.12
CA GLY A 201 -0.94 10.29 -23.33
C GLY A 201 -1.28 9.28 -24.42
N THR A 202 -0.44 8.26 -24.59
CA THR A 202 -0.55 7.32 -25.73
C THR A 202 -1.17 5.98 -25.34
N ARG A 203 -1.26 5.68 -24.03
CA ARG A 203 -1.60 4.37 -23.46
C ARG A 203 -0.73 3.21 -23.95
N GLN A 204 0.39 3.51 -24.61
CA GLN A 204 1.35 2.49 -25.01
C GLN A 204 2.16 2.02 -23.81
N LYS A 205 2.55 0.75 -23.83
CA LYS A 205 3.44 0.19 -22.83
C LYS A 205 4.76 0.97 -22.77
N VAL A 206 5.23 1.21 -21.55
CA VAL A 206 6.57 1.72 -21.29
C VAL A 206 7.61 0.76 -21.85
N LYS A 207 8.58 1.31 -22.59
CA LYS A 207 9.65 0.54 -23.25
C LYS A 207 10.94 0.67 -22.44
N ALA A 208 11.56 -0.46 -22.14
CA ALA A 208 12.74 -0.51 -21.28
C ALA A 208 13.89 0.42 -21.72
N GLY A 209 14.12 0.51 -23.03
CA GLY A 209 15.20 1.30 -23.64
C GLY A 209 14.87 2.77 -23.93
N GLN A 210 13.76 3.31 -23.43
CA GLN A 210 13.41 4.73 -23.57
C GLN A 210 13.52 5.46 -22.23
N VAL A 211 13.65 6.79 -22.27
CA VAL A 211 13.71 7.66 -21.09
C VAL A 211 12.37 8.36 -20.91
N TYR A 212 11.94 8.44 -19.66
CA TYR A 212 10.65 8.96 -19.25
C TYR A 212 10.82 9.99 -18.14
N VAL A 213 9.85 10.89 -18.07
CA VAL A 213 9.52 11.62 -16.83
C VAL A 213 8.15 11.16 -16.36
N VAL A 214 7.90 11.27 -15.06
CA VAL A 214 6.62 10.84 -14.47
C VAL A 214 5.92 12.07 -13.93
N ASP A 215 4.74 12.35 -14.49
CA ASP A 215 3.82 13.33 -13.93
C ASP A 215 3.20 12.73 -12.66
N PRO A 216 3.26 13.41 -11.50
CA PRO A 216 2.73 12.88 -10.24
C PRO A 216 1.25 12.50 -10.28
N GLU A 217 0.44 13.18 -11.09
CA GLU A 217 -1.02 12.97 -11.15
C GLU A 217 -1.43 12.05 -12.30
N ARG A 218 -0.57 11.94 -13.32
CA ARG A 218 -0.94 11.34 -14.60
C ARG A 218 -0.15 10.07 -14.91
N GLY A 219 1.12 10.03 -14.53
CA GLY A 219 2.02 8.91 -14.80
C GLY A 219 3.09 9.20 -15.86
N PRO A 220 3.73 8.15 -16.38
CA PRO A 220 4.89 8.29 -17.23
C PRO A 220 4.53 8.88 -18.60
N ARG A 221 5.47 9.64 -19.14
CA ARG A 221 5.49 10.08 -20.55
C ARG A 221 6.95 10.17 -21.02
N PRO A 222 7.21 10.03 -22.34
CA PRO A 222 8.55 10.25 -22.87
C PRO A 222 9.11 11.61 -22.42
N GLU A 223 10.41 11.66 -22.15
CA GLU A 223 11.08 12.92 -21.81
C GLU A 223 11.01 13.93 -22.96
N GLN A 224 11.06 15.20 -22.60
CA GLN A 224 11.13 16.34 -23.50
C GLN A 224 12.31 17.23 -23.10
N ALA A 225 12.88 17.97 -24.05
CA ALA A 225 14.07 18.77 -23.81
C ALA A 225 13.90 19.81 -22.69
N ALA A 226 12.69 20.36 -22.53
CA ALA A 226 12.36 21.37 -21.52
C ALA A 226 12.03 20.78 -20.14
N ASP A 227 12.04 19.45 -19.96
CA ASP A 227 11.66 18.83 -18.69
C ASP A 227 12.71 19.08 -17.60
N THR A 228 12.22 19.49 -16.44
CA THR A 228 13.01 19.70 -15.21
C THR A 228 12.81 18.57 -14.18
N TRP A 229 11.89 17.65 -14.45
CA TRP A 229 11.61 16.51 -13.57
C TRP A 229 12.67 15.41 -13.69
N PRO A 230 12.79 14.51 -12.70
CA PRO A 230 13.73 13.40 -12.77
C PRO A 230 13.48 12.53 -14.01
N ARG A 231 14.54 12.31 -14.78
CA ARG A 231 14.55 11.42 -15.95
C ARG A 231 14.91 10.02 -15.50
N VAL A 232 14.10 9.05 -15.90
CA VAL A 232 14.27 7.64 -15.54
C VAL A 232 14.14 6.75 -16.76
N ASN A 233 14.88 5.65 -16.78
CA ASN A 233 14.77 4.65 -17.82
C ASN A 233 13.43 3.94 -17.69
N GLY A 234 12.83 3.53 -18.81
CA GLY A 234 11.63 2.69 -18.81
C GLY A 234 11.88 1.36 -18.09
N LYS A 235 13.12 0.83 -18.14
CA LYS A 235 13.53 -0.34 -17.35
C LYS A 235 13.28 -0.11 -15.86
N THR A 236 13.73 1.02 -15.32
CA THR A 236 13.51 1.39 -13.92
C THR A 236 12.03 1.41 -13.54
N LEU A 237 11.16 1.98 -14.39
CA LEU A 237 9.72 2.02 -14.14
C LEU A 237 9.10 0.61 -14.08
N LEU A 238 9.49 -0.26 -15.01
CA LEU A 238 9.01 -1.63 -15.07
C LEU A 238 9.55 -2.48 -13.91
N ASP A 239 10.80 -2.26 -13.52
CA ASP A 239 11.45 -2.94 -12.40
C ASP A 239 10.81 -2.51 -11.06
N MET A 240 10.52 -1.21 -10.92
CA MET A 240 9.76 -0.68 -9.78
C MET A 240 8.39 -1.35 -9.65
N GLU A 241 7.61 -1.49 -10.74
CA GLU A 241 6.30 -2.16 -10.68
C GLU A 241 6.41 -3.63 -10.23
N ARG A 242 7.51 -4.30 -10.60
CA ARG A 242 7.80 -5.70 -10.24
C ARG A 242 8.46 -5.89 -8.88
N GLU A 243 8.78 -4.80 -8.17
CA GLU A 243 9.60 -4.82 -6.95
C GLU A 243 11.02 -5.37 -7.11
N ASP A 244 11.55 -5.33 -8.34
CA ASP A 244 12.91 -5.72 -8.62
C ASP A 244 13.84 -4.51 -8.53
N TYR A 245 14.78 -4.54 -7.60
CA TYR A 245 15.76 -3.47 -7.40
C TYR A 245 17.19 -4.00 -7.44
N GLN A 246 17.43 -5.15 -8.10
CA GLN A 246 18.78 -5.71 -8.24
C GLN A 246 19.71 -4.79 -9.03
N ASP A 247 19.15 -4.03 -9.97
CA ASP A 247 19.87 -3.11 -10.85
C ASP A 247 20.22 -1.78 -10.14
N THR A 248 21.49 -1.39 -10.20
CA THR A 248 22.00 -0.19 -9.52
C THR A 248 21.44 1.11 -10.08
N ALA A 249 21.21 1.18 -11.40
CA ALA A 249 20.58 2.34 -12.02
C ALA A 249 19.12 2.47 -11.56
N THR A 250 18.42 1.34 -11.43
CA THR A 250 17.05 1.28 -10.90
C THR A 250 17.01 1.79 -9.47
N GLN A 251 17.93 1.38 -8.60
CA GLN A 251 18.01 1.92 -7.23
C GLN A 251 18.23 3.43 -7.19
N ALA A 252 19.16 3.95 -8.00
CA ALA A 252 19.46 5.38 -8.04
C ALA A 252 18.30 6.22 -8.60
N GLN A 253 17.77 5.81 -9.75
CA GLN A 253 16.69 6.51 -10.45
C GLN A 253 15.37 6.45 -9.67
N SER A 254 15.02 5.29 -9.11
CA SER A 254 13.81 5.15 -8.28
C SER A 254 13.88 6.01 -7.01
N LYS A 255 15.05 6.15 -6.37
CA LYS A 255 15.23 7.07 -5.23
C LYS A 255 14.99 8.52 -5.62
N GLN A 256 15.48 8.96 -6.78
CA GLN A 256 15.26 10.32 -7.27
C GLN A 256 13.80 10.55 -7.64
N LEU A 257 13.19 9.61 -8.36
CA LEU A 257 11.80 9.66 -8.76
C LEU A 257 10.87 9.68 -7.55
N MET A 258 10.99 8.72 -6.63
CA MET A 258 10.11 8.66 -5.45
C MET A 258 10.25 9.88 -4.56
N ARG A 259 11.45 10.47 -4.45
CA ARG A 259 11.62 11.74 -3.75
C ARG A 259 10.80 12.87 -4.38
N PHE A 260 10.79 12.95 -5.70
CA PHE A 260 10.01 13.94 -6.44
C PHE A 260 8.50 13.70 -6.27
N LEU A 261 8.04 12.47 -6.45
CA LEU A 261 6.63 12.11 -6.29
C LEU A 261 6.12 12.35 -4.87
N LEU A 262 6.86 11.90 -3.85
CA LEU A 262 6.50 12.15 -2.45
C LEU A 262 6.51 13.63 -2.12
N ALA A 263 7.48 14.41 -2.62
CA ALA A 263 7.53 15.85 -2.38
C ALA A 263 6.30 16.57 -2.95
N HIS A 264 5.82 16.16 -4.12
CA HIS A 264 4.57 16.67 -4.70
C HIS A 264 3.37 16.37 -3.79
N HIS A 265 3.19 15.12 -3.38
CA HIS A 265 2.05 14.74 -2.51
C HIS A 265 2.15 15.29 -1.07
N LEU A 266 3.35 15.62 -0.60
CA LEU A 266 3.56 16.32 0.68
C LEU A 266 3.20 17.81 0.60
N GLY A 267 2.94 18.37 -0.59
CA GLY A 267 2.49 19.76 -0.75
C GLY A 267 3.45 20.80 -0.16
N GLY A 268 4.76 20.52 -0.16
CA GLY A 268 5.78 21.39 0.42
C GLY A 268 6.05 21.20 1.92
N ALA A 269 5.36 20.28 2.60
CA ALA A 269 5.68 19.93 3.98
C ALA A 269 7.07 19.26 4.08
N PRO A 270 8.06 19.84 4.78
CA PRO A 270 9.39 19.26 4.89
C PRO A 270 9.36 18.00 5.74
N LEU A 271 10.25 17.03 5.49
CA LEU A 271 10.41 15.87 6.36
C LEU A 271 11.50 16.13 7.42
N ASN A 272 11.12 16.12 8.69
CA ASN A 272 11.98 16.39 9.83
C ASN A 272 13.08 15.33 9.97
N THR A 273 12.76 14.05 9.70
CA THR A 273 13.76 12.97 9.71
C THR A 273 14.88 13.18 8.70
N ARG A 274 14.57 13.80 7.56
CA ARG A 274 15.58 14.15 6.58
C ARG A 274 16.50 15.26 7.09
N GLN A 275 15.96 16.26 7.78
CA GLN A 275 16.76 17.32 8.39
C GLN A 275 17.72 16.72 9.43
N ILE A 276 17.22 15.85 10.31
CA ILE A 276 18.03 15.14 11.31
C ILE A 276 19.17 14.35 10.66
N LEU A 277 18.90 13.64 9.56
CA LEU A 277 19.94 12.91 8.83
C LEU A 277 21.01 13.82 8.23
N ILE A 278 20.62 15.00 7.72
CA ILE A 278 21.56 16.00 7.20
C ILE A 278 22.41 16.52 8.35
N ASP A 279 21.80 16.91 9.47
CA ASP A 279 22.49 17.46 10.64
C ASP A 279 23.47 16.45 11.25
N LEU A 280 23.10 15.17 11.33
CA LEU A 280 23.97 14.09 11.81
C LEU A 280 25.13 13.75 10.86
N SER A 281 24.99 14.02 9.56
CA SER A 281 26.06 13.81 8.56
C SER A 281 27.07 14.96 8.49
N GLN A 282 26.78 16.08 9.16
CA GLN A 282 27.63 17.27 9.25
C GLN A 282 28.43 17.36 10.55
N LEU A 283 28.22 16.42 11.49
CA LEU A 283 28.98 16.22 12.73
C LEU A 283 30.10 15.20 12.51
#